data_AF-A0A7K0NB20-F1
#
_entry.id   AF-A0A7K0NB20-F1
#
_cell.length_a   1.000
_cell.length_b   1.000
_cell.length_c   1.000
_cell.angle_alpha   90.00
_cell.angle_beta   90.00
_cell.angle_gamma   90.00
#
_symmetry.space_group_name_H-M   'P 1'
#
loop_
_entity.id
_entity.type
_entity.pdbx_description
1 polymer ?
#
loop_
_entity_poly.entity_id
_entity_poly.type
_entity_poly.pdbx_seq_one_letter_code
_entity_poly.pdbx_strand_id
1 'polypeptide(L)'
;MPVATEDLDRLVDGWHPNPHEILGPHQFKGAITVRVLRPMAESVTVITDNSSVQLDHEFRGVWCGVIPMSDVPNYSIEVQYGEKIVPAEDPYRFLPTLGEIDLHLIREGRHEQLWEVLGAHTRSYSTPHGAVCGVSFAVWAPNARGVRVIGDFNYWDGVAHPMRHLEASGIWELFVPGVTDGNRYKFQVLGHDGIWRQKADPCAFATEIPPANNSVVFTSSYQWQDSTWLEKRANADAPTSPMSIYEVHLGSWRIG
;
A
#
# COMPACT_ATOMS: atom_id res chain seq x y z
N MET A 1 -17.10 18.94 -4.37
CA MET A 1 -18.03 17.89 -3.88
C MET A 1 -18.15 18.00 -2.36
N PRO A 2 -19.31 18.26 -1.74
CA PRO A 2 -19.44 18.30 -0.28
C PRO A 2 -19.18 16.93 0.36
N VAL A 3 -18.59 16.90 1.55
CA VAL A 3 -18.39 15.68 2.36
C VAL A 3 -18.86 15.99 3.78
N ALA A 4 -19.52 15.05 4.44
CA ALA A 4 -19.97 15.23 5.81
C ALA A 4 -18.77 15.25 6.77
N THR A 5 -18.80 16.13 7.78
CA THR A 5 -17.73 16.22 8.78
C THR A 5 -17.47 14.88 9.49
N GLU A 6 -18.52 14.07 9.71
CA GLU A 6 -18.38 12.75 10.32
C GLU A 6 -17.53 11.79 9.47
N ASP A 7 -17.64 11.86 8.14
CA ASP A 7 -16.82 11.04 7.24
C ASP A 7 -15.37 11.52 7.22
N LEU A 8 -15.14 12.82 7.32
CA LEU A 8 -13.80 13.39 7.49
C LEU A 8 -13.18 13.00 8.85
N ASP A 9 -13.98 12.95 9.92
CA ASP A 9 -13.53 12.43 11.22
C ASP A 9 -13.14 10.95 11.12
N ARG A 10 -14.01 10.12 10.53
CA ARG A 10 -13.71 8.69 10.29
C ARG A 10 -12.44 8.50 9.48
N LEU A 11 -12.23 9.33 8.46
CA LEU A 11 -11.05 9.30 7.61
C LEU A 11 -9.78 9.58 8.43
N VAL A 12 -9.76 10.72 9.13
CA VAL A 12 -8.59 11.18 9.89
C VAL A 12 -8.31 10.24 11.07
N ASP A 13 -9.34 9.73 11.73
CA ASP A 13 -9.21 8.76 12.81
C ASP A 13 -8.89 7.34 12.30
N GLY A 14 -8.92 7.12 10.98
CA GLY A 14 -8.43 5.91 10.32
C GLY A 14 -9.40 4.73 10.28
N TRP A 15 -10.70 4.98 10.44
CA TRP A 15 -11.75 3.96 10.45
C TRP A 15 -12.82 4.18 9.38
N HIS A 16 -12.56 5.06 8.40
CA HIS A 16 -13.35 5.13 7.18
C HIS A 16 -13.06 3.89 6.32
N PRO A 17 -14.09 3.16 5.85
CA PRO A 17 -13.89 1.92 5.10
C PRO A 17 -13.30 2.16 3.72
N ASN A 18 -13.57 3.31 3.10
CA ASN A 18 -13.06 3.62 1.76
C ASN A 18 -12.49 5.05 1.66
N PRO A 19 -11.23 5.29 2.05
CA PRO A 19 -10.60 6.62 1.95
C PRO A 19 -10.63 7.21 0.54
N HIS A 20 -10.65 6.38 -0.52
CA HIS A 20 -10.65 6.83 -1.92
C HIS A 20 -11.99 7.44 -2.37
N GLU A 21 -13.07 7.28 -1.61
CA GLU A 21 -14.33 8.01 -1.86
C GLU A 21 -14.25 9.49 -1.47
N ILE A 22 -13.29 9.83 -0.60
CA ILE A 22 -13.10 11.20 -0.08
C ILE A 22 -11.84 11.82 -0.66
N LEU A 23 -10.72 11.09 -0.57
CA LEU A 23 -9.40 11.51 -1.01
C LEU A 23 -9.20 11.22 -2.50
N GLY A 24 -8.23 11.91 -3.09
CA GLY A 24 -7.95 11.86 -4.52
C GLY A 24 -8.83 12.80 -5.34
N PRO A 25 -8.82 12.62 -6.67
CA PRO A 25 -9.56 13.46 -7.60
C PRO A 25 -10.99 12.94 -7.81
N HIS A 26 -11.97 13.82 -7.70
CA HIS A 26 -13.40 13.52 -7.85
C HIS A 26 -14.07 14.49 -8.80
N GLN A 27 -14.73 13.97 -9.84
CA GLN A 27 -15.49 14.80 -10.77
C GLN A 27 -16.79 15.27 -10.10
N PHE A 28 -17.02 16.59 -10.08
CA PHE A 28 -18.20 17.18 -9.47
C PHE A 28 -18.60 18.48 -10.15
N LYS A 29 -19.85 18.58 -10.61
CA LYS A 29 -20.41 19.76 -11.31
C LYS A 29 -19.53 20.27 -12.46
N GLY A 30 -18.92 19.37 -13.22
CA GLY A 30 -18.09 19.70 -14.39
C GLY A 30 -16.67 20.17 -14.08
N ALA A 31 -16.21 20.05 -12.83
CA ALA A 31 -14.84 20.33 -12.41
C ALA A 31 -14.27 19.16 -11.58
N ILE A 32 -12.95 19.12 -11.39
CA ILE A 32 -12.30 18.12 -10.53
C ILE A 32 -12.08 18.72 -9.14
N THR A 33 -12.69 18.12 -8.12
CA THR A 33 -12.35 18.38 -6.71
C THR A 33 -11.21 17.46 -6.32
N VAL A 34 -10.08 17.99 -5.85
CA VAL A 34 -8.98 17.19 -5.31
C VAL A 34 -8.97 17.35 -3.80
N ARG A 35 -8.92 16.22 -3.09
CA ARG A 35 -8.71 16.18 -1.64
C ARG A 35 -7.50 15.35 -1.27
N VAL A 36 -6.69 15.87 -0.37
CA VAL A 36 -5.48 15.18 0.11
C VAL A 36 -5.38 15.27 1.63
N LEU A 37 -4.92 14.18 2.24
CA LEU A 37 -4.67 14.10 3.68
C LEU A 37 -3.19 14.33 3.94
N ARG A 38 -2.85 15.52 4.44
CA ARG A 38 -1.51 15.95 4.83
C ARG A 38 -1.57 16.59 6.23
N PRO A 39 -1.56 15.77 7.29
CA PRO A 39 -1.52 16.25 8.67
C PRO A 39 -0.30 17.15 8.89
N MET A 40 -0.46 18.21 9.68
CA MET A 40 0.60 19.17 10.02
C MET A 40 1.20 19.97 8.85
N ALA A 41 0.66 19.85 7.63
CA ALA A 41 1.08 20.72 6.53
C ALA A 41 0.69 22.18 6.82
N GLU A 42 1.48 23.13 6.32
CA GLU A 42 1.17 24.56 6.37
C GLU A 42 0.44 25.02 5.10
N SER A 43 0.79 24.42 3.98
CA SER A 43 0.12 24.64 2.69
C SER A 43 0.24 23.38 1.83
N VAL A 44 -0.74 23.21 0.94
CA VAL A 44 -0.71 22.15 -0.07
C VAL A 44 -1.14 22.74 -1.40
N THR A 45 -0.36 22.46 -2.44
CA THR A 45 -0.62 22.95 -3.80
C THR A 45 -0.66 21.76 -4.74
N VAL A 46 -1.70 21.66 -5.56
CA VAL A 46 -1.76 20.71 -6.66
C VAL A 46 -1.05 21.32 -7.86
N ILE A 47 -0.14 20.57 -8.45
CA ILE A 47 0.64 20.95 -9.62
C ILE A 47 0.19 20.13 -10.82
N THR A 48 -0.27 20.81 -11.86
CA THR A 48 -0.59 20.25 -13.19
C THR A 48 0.33 20.89 -14.23
N ASP A 49 0.29 20.40 -15.47
CA ASP A 49 1.12 20.87 -16.59
C ASP A 49 0.94 22.37 -16.86
N ASN A 50 -0.31 22.84 -16.68
CA ASN A 50 -0.74 24.15 -17.14
C ASN A 50 -1.12 25.09 -15.98
N SER A 51 -1.21 24.58 -14.75
CA SER A 51 -1.68 25.35 -13.61
C SER A 51 -1.22 24.78 -12.28
N SER A 52 -1.11 25.64 -11.28
CA SER A 52 -1.05 25.25 -9.87
C SER A 52 -2.29 25.75 -9.15
N VAL A 53 -2.83 24.92 -8.25
CA VAL A 53 -4.01 25.26 -7.46
C VAL A 53 -3.66 25.05 -5.99
N GLN A 54 -3.60 26.14 -5.23
CA GLN A 54 -3.47 26.07 -3.78
C GLN A 54 -4.77 25.52 -3.18
N LEU A 55 -4.64 24.53 -2.30
CA LEU A 55 -5.76 23.92 -1.62
C LEU A 55 -6.07 24.68 -0.33
N ASP A 56 -7.35 24.76 0.00
CA ASP A 56 -7.82 25.27 1.27
C ASP A 56 -7.80 24.16 2.32
N HIS A 57 -7.42 24.50 3.56
CA HIS A 57 -7.57 23.58 4.68
C HIS A 57 -9.05 23.37 4.95
N GLU A 58 -9.51 22.13 4.85
CA GLU A 58 -10.91 21.77 5.03
C GLU A 58 -11.14 21.21 6.44
N PHE A 59 -10.31 20.25 6.88
CA PHE A 59 -10.55 19.55 8.15
C PHE A 59 -9.36 18.72 8.64
N ARG A 60 -8.82 19.00 9.85
CA ARG A 60 -7.81 18.16 10.53
C ARG A 60 -6.71 17.57 9.62
N GLY A 61 -6.16 18.39 8.72
CA GLY A 61 -5.11 17.98 7.77
C GLY A 61 -5.63 17.46 6.43
N VAL A 62 -6.93 17.43 6.21
CA VAL A 62 -7.58 17.32 4.90
C VAL A 62 -7.56 18.69 4.24
N TRP A 63 -7.04 18.72 3.01
CA TRP A 63 -6.96 19.89 2.15
C TRP A 63 -7.79 19.65 0.91
N CYS A 64 -8.54 20.66 0.46
CA CYS A 64 -9.45 20.56 -0.66
C CYS A 64 -9.28 21.73 -1.63
N GLY A 65 -9.39 21.47 -2.92
CA GLY A 65 -9.38 22.50 -3.95
C GLY A 65 -10.06 22.00 -5.22
N VAL A 66 -10.38 22.95 -6.10
CA VAL A 66 -11.08 22.68 -7.35
C VAL A 66 -10.20 23.06 -8.53
N ILE A 67 -9.94 22.07 -9.38
CA ILE A 67 -9.25 22.27 -10.65
C ILE A 67 -10.33 22.46 -11.72
N PRO A 68 -10.31 23.60 -12.46
CA PRO A 68 -11.33 23.92 -13.46
C PRO A 68 -11.12 23.13 -14.77
N MET A 69 -11.16 21.79 -14.68
CA MET A 69 -11.00 20.85 -15.79
C MET A 69 -12.13 19.81 -15.75
N SER A 70 -12.53 19.30 -16.91
CA SER A 70 -13.59 18.29 -17.04
C SER A 70 -13.12 16.89 -16.64
N ASP A 71 -11.88 16.57 -16.95
CA ASP A 71 -11.26 15.26 -16.78
C ASP A 71 -10.13 15.36 -15.76
N VAL A 72 -9.87 14.26 -15.05
CA VAL A 72 -8.80 14.18 -14.05
C VAL A 72 -7.46 14.42 -14.76
N PRO A 73 -6.77 15.55 -14.50
CA PRO A 73 -5.48 15.79 -15.10
C PRO A 73 -4.44 14.87 -14.46
N ASN A 74 -3.29 14.72 -15.12
CA ASN A 74 -2.13 14.28 -14.38
C ASN A 74 -1.73 15.39 -13.40
N TYR A 75 -1.48 15.03 -12.14
CA TYR A 75 -1.04 16.00 -11.14
C TYR A 75 -0.11 15.36 -10.12
N SER A 76 0.77 16.19 -9.57
CA SER A 76 1.48 15.94 -8.33
C SER A 76 1.07 16.98 -7.29
N ILE A 77 1.58 16.86 -6.08
CA ILE A 77 1.35 17.86 -5.03
C ILE A 77 2.67 18.36 -4.48
N GLU A 78 2.68 19.62 -4.07
CA GLU A 78 3.72 20.22 -3.26
C GLU A 78 3.16 20.48 -1.86
N VAL A 79 3.85 19.95 -0.86
CA VAL A 79 3.44 20.06 0.55
C VAL A 79 4.48 20.84 1.32
N GLN A 80 4.05 21.91 2.00
CA GLN A 80 4.93 22.70 2.83
C GLN A 80 4.88 22.23 4.29
N TYR A 81 6.04 21.93 4.85
CA TYR A 81 6.26 21.65 6.27
C TYR A 81 7.36 22.59 6.79
N GLY A 82 6.96 23.65 7.48
CA GLY A 82 7.88 24.73 7.87
C GLY A 82 8.55 25.36 6.65
N GLU A 83 9.89 25.40 6.67
CA GLU A 83 10.69 25.98 5.58
C GLU A 83 10.86 25.05 4.36
N LYS A 84 10.41 23.78 4.45
CA LYS A 84 10.60 22.79 3.38
C LYS A 84 9.34 22.64 2.54
N ILE A 85 9.51 22.72 1.22
CA ILE A 85 8.50 22.32 0.23
C ILE A 85 8.93 20.96 -0.31
N VAL A 86 8.05 19.97 -0.17
CA VAL A 86 8.31 18.58 -0.56
C VAL A 86 7.37 18.21 -1.70
N PRO A 87 7.88 17.87 -2.90
CA PRO A 87 7.05 17.28 -3.93
C PRO A 87 6.64 15.87 -3.52
N ALA A 88 5.39 15.51 -3.78
CA ALA A 88 4.84 14.20 -3.50
C ALA A 88 3.80 13.80 -4.53
N GLU A 89 3.61 12.49 -4.68
CA GLU A 89 2.47 11.93 -5.39
C GLU A 89 1.29 11.75 -4.43
N ASP A 90 0.08 11.68 -4.99
CA ASP A 90 -1.12 11.36 -4.22
C ASP A 90 -1.36 9.83 -4.25
N PRO A 91 -1.34 9.12 -3.11
CA PRO A 91 -1.67 7.70 -3.08
C PRO A 91 -3.11 7.42 -3.55
N TYR A 92 -4.03 8.37 -3.36
CA TYR A 92 -5.47 8.15 -3.49
C TYR A 92 -6.03 8.41 -4.90
N ARG A 93 -5.18 8.77 -5.87
CA ARG A 93 -5.56 8.81 -7.30
C ARG A 93 -5.44 7.47 -8.02
N PHE A 94 -4.87 6.45 -7.36
CA PHE A 94 -4.62 5.15 -7.98
C PHE A 94 -5.80 4.18 -7.76
N LEU A 95 -6.14 3.45 -8.82
CA LEU A 95 -7.18 2.41 -8.79
C LEU A 95 -6.76 1.20 -7.92
N PRO A 96 -7.70 0.35 -7.48
CA PRO A 96 -7.41 -0.93 -6.84
C PRO A 96 -6.33 -1.74 -7.55
N THR A 97 -5.40 -2.27 -6.77
CA THR A 97 -4.30 -3.10 -7.31
C THR A 97 -4.65 -4.59 -7.40
N LEU A 98 -5.75 -5.01 -6.78
CA LEU A 98 -6.33 -6.35 -6.89
C LEU A 98 -7.57 -6.31 -7.78
N GLY A 99 -7.69 -7.26 -8.70
CA GLY A 99 -8.85 -7.40 -9.59
C GLY A 99 -9.98 -8.23 -8.97
N GLU A 100 -11.18 -8.17 -9.57
CA GLU A 100 -12.35 -8.91 -9.09
C GLU A 100 -12.15 -10.42 -9.04
N ILE A 101 -11.39 -10.99 -9.99
CA ILE A 101 -11.07 -12.42 -10.04
C ILE A 101 -10.21 -12.83 -8.84
N ASP A 102 -9.20 -12.03 -8.49
CA ASP A 102 -8.33 -12.29 -7.34
C ASP A 102 -9.18 -12.28 -6.06
N LEU A 103 -9.99 -11.23 -5.88
CA LEU A 103 -10.88 -11.10 -4.72
C LEU A 103 -11.85 -12.28 -4.61
N HIS A 104 -12.39 -12.75 -5.74
CA HIS A 104 -13.29 -13.90 -5.78
C HIS A 104 -12.57 -15.20 -5.37
N LEU A 105 -11.42 -15.51 -5.97
CA LEU A 105 -10.64 -16.71 -5.66
C LEU A 105 -10.14 -16.73 -4.21
N ILE A 106 -9.80 -15.56 -3.65
CA ILE A 106 -9.41 -15.44 -2.23
C ILE A 106 -10.59 -15.79 -1.33
N ARG A 107 -11.79 -15.26 -1.62
CA ARG A 107 -13.01 -15.57 -0.85
C ARG A 107 -13.37 -17.05 -0.90
N GLU A 108 -13.14 -17.73 -2.03
CA GLU A 108 -13.37 -19.17 -2.15
C GLU A 108 -12.26 -20.02 -1.50
N GLY A 109 -11.15 -19.42 -1.06
CA GLY A 109 -9.98 -20.15 -0.57
C GLY A 109 -9.26 -20.95 -1.67
N ARG A 110 -9.38 -20.51 -2.92
CA ARG A 110 -8.89 -21.21 -4.12
C ARG A 110 -7.80 -20.45 -4.87
N HIS A 111 -7.34 -19.32 -4.34
CA HIS A 111 -6.27 -18.56 -4.95
C HIS A 111 -4.91 -19.25 -4.72
N GLU A 112 -4.45 -20.02 -5.71
CA GLU A 112 -3.23 -20.83 -5.61
C GLU A 112 -1.93 -20.00 -5.56
N GLN A 113 -1.98 -18.73 -5.98
CA GLN A 113 -0.84 -17.81 -6.01
C GLN A 113 -1.07 -16.58 -5.10
N LEU A 114 -1.61 -16.80 -3.91
CA LEU A 114 -2.03 -15.73 -2.99
C LEU A 114 -0.93 -14.70 -2.70
N TRP A 115 0.32 -15.16 -2.70
CA TRP A 115 1.49 -14.31 -2.49
C TRP A 115 1.66 -13.25 -3.57
N GLU A 116 1.14 -13.41 -4.79
CA GLU A 116 1.28 -12.41 -5.85
C GLU A 116 0.36 -11.19 -5.68
N VAL A 117 -0.67 -11.34 -4.83
CA VAL A 117 -1.72 -10.33 -4.66
C VAL A 117 -1.80 -9.77 -3.24
N LEU A 118 -1.45 -10.56 -2.22
CA LEU A 118 -1.32 -10.10 -0.84
C LEU A 118 0.13 -9.73 -0.49
N GLY A 119 0.28 -8.91 0.54
CA GLY A 119 1.57 -8.42 1.03
C GLY A 119 2.00 -7.13 0.37
N ALA A 120 3.32 -6.93 0.26
CA ALA A 120 3.92 -5.74 -0.34
C ALA A 120 4.59 -6.06 -1.68
N HIS A 121 4.14 -5.39 -2.74
CA HIS A 121 4.63 -5.59 -4.10
C HIS A 121 5.05 -4.28 -4.74
N THR A 122 6.27 -4.24 -5.30
CA THR A 122 6.71 -3.11 -6.11
C THR A 122 5.87 -3.01 -7.38
N ARG A 123 5.37 -1.82 -7.69
CA ARG A 123 4.58 -1.55 -8.90
C ARG A 123 5.02 -0.26 -9.56
N SER A 124 4.84 -0.20 -10.88
CA SER A 124 5.13 0.97 -11.69
C SER A 124 3.96 1.28 -12.60
N TYR A 125 3.44 2.51 -12.51
CA TYR A 125 2.34 3.00 -13.35
C TYR A 125 2.86 4.05 -14.32
N SER A 126 2.62 3.83 -15.62
CA SER A 126 2.93 4.85 -16.62
C SER A 126 1.93 6.00 -16.52
N THR A 127 2.44 7.21 -16.32
CA THR A 127 1.67 8.46 -16.41
C THR A 127 2.20 9.31 -17.55
N PRO A 128 1.46 10.33 -18.02
CA PRO A 128 1.96 11.25 -19.04
C PRO A 128 3.28 11.96 -18.66
N HIS A 129 3.66 12.01 -17.38
CA HIS A 129 4.88 12.68 -16.88
C HIS A 129 6.01 11.70 -16.55
N GLY A 130 5.82 10.43 -16.84
CA GLY A 130 6.75 9.37 -16.51
C GLY A 130 6.14 8.30 -15.63
N ALA A 131 6.95 7.29 -15.32
CA ALA A 131 6.53 6.19 -14.48
C ALA A 131 6.50 6.61 -13.01
N VAL A 132 5.37 6.38 -12.34
CA VAL A 132 5.27 6.48 -10.88
C VAL A 132 5.51 5.09 -10.30
N CYS A 133 6.63 4.94 -9.61
CA CYS A 133 6.99 3.72 -8.91
C CYS A 133 6.56 3.82 -7.44
N GLY A 134 6.15 2.70 -6.87
CA GLY A 134 5.76 2.61 -5.47
C GLY A 134 5.51 1.16 -5.06
N VAL A 135 4.83 0.98 -3.93
CA VAL A 135 4.49 -0.34 -3.41
C VAL A 135 3.00 -0.43 -3.17
N SER A 136 2.37 -1.50 -3.69
CA SER A 136 1.02 -1.88 -3.28
C SER A 136 1.09 -2.73 -2.02
N PHE A 137 0.31 -2.36 -1.03
CA PHE A 137 0.14 -3.11 0.21
C PHE A 137 -1.26 -3.70 0.25
N ALA A 138 -1.38 -4.99 0.51
CA ALA A 138 -2.66 -5.67 0.69
C ALA A 138 -2.63 -6.64 1.87
N VAL A 139 -3.61 -6.57 2.76
CA VAL A 139 -3.71 -7.44 3.93
C VAL A 139 -5.14 -7.88 4.18
N TRP A 140 -5.33 -9.15 4.51
CA TRP A 140 -6.62 -9.68 4.90
C TRP A 140 -6.89 -9.42 6.38
N ALA A 141 -7.88 -8.57 6.68
CA ALA A 141 -8.31 -8.19 8.02
C ALA A 141 -9.82 -7.89 8.04
N PRO A 142 -10.69 -8.91 7.87
CA PRO A 142 -12.12 -8.73 7.60
C PRO A 142 -12.90 -8.05 8.73
N ASN A 143 -12.47 -8.23 9.98
CA ASN A 143 -13.13 -7.67 11.15
C ASN A 143 -12.46 -6.38 11.66
N ALA A 144 -11.45 -5.87 10.95
CA ALA A 144 -10.84 -4.60 11.30
C ALA A 144 -11.82 -3.47 11.01
N ARG A 145 -11.85 -2.46 11.89
CA ARG A 145 -12.58 -1.22 11.65
C ARG A 145 -11.83 -0.28 10.71
N GLY A 146 -10.52 -0.47 10.60
CA GLY A 146 -9.62 0.40 9.86
C GLY A 146 -8.23 -0.22 9.79
N VAL A 147 -7.54 0.00 8.67
CA VAL A 147 -6.15 -0.40 8.50
C VAL A 147 -5.36 0.77 7.91
N ARG A 148 -4.14 0.97 8.41
CA ARG A 148 -3.16 1.91 7.88
C ARG A 148 -1.86 1.17 7.60
N VAL A 149 -1.09 1.66 6.64
CA VAL A 149 0.29 1.23 6.47
C VAL A 149 1.22 2.24 7.14
N ILE A 150 2.17 1.74 7.95
CA ILE A 150 3.19 2.54 8.63
C ILE A 150 4.57 2.01 8.27
N GLY A 151 5.57 2.88 8.20
CA GLY A 151 6.93 2.48 7.87
C GLY A 151 7.89 3.64 7.79
N ASP A 152 9.10 3.36 7.28
CA ASP A 152 10.16 4.37 7.13
C ASP A 152 9.69 5.59 6.31
N PHE A 153 8.86 5.38 5.28
CA PHE A 153 8.38 6.40 4.36
C PHE A 153 7.37 7.39 4.96
N ASN A 154 6.80 7.08 6.13
CA ASN A 154 5.87 7.96 6.83
C ASN A 154 6.25 8.15 8.30
N TYR A 155 7.52 7.94 8.63
CA TYR A 155 8.06 8.10 10.00
C TYR A 155 7.28 7.28 11.05
N TRP A 156 6.74 6.14 10.65
CA TRP A 156 5.91 5.26 11.47
C TRP A 156 4.57 5.89 11.94
N ASP A 157 4.11 6.95 11.26
CA ASP A 157 2.80 7.58 11.45
C ASP A 157 1.86 7.24 10.28
N GLY A 158 0.77 6.53 10.60
CA GLY A 158 -0.19 6.02 9.62
C GLY A 158 -1.34 6.97 9.31
N VAL A 159 -1.46 8.13 9.96
CA VAL A 159 -2.62 9.02 9.79
C VAL A 159 -2.82 9.40 8.32
N ALA A 160 -1.74 9.65 7.58
CA ALA A 160 -1.81 10.01 6.16
C ALA A 160 -1.98 8.83 5.18
N HIS A 161 -1.97 7.59 5.68
CA HIS A 161 -2.01 6.38 4.86
C HIS A 161 -3.09 5.35 5.30
N PRO A 162 -4.36 5.76 5.54
CA PRO A 162 -5.46 4.80 5.67
C PRO A 162 -5.67 4.02 4.36
N MET A 163 -5.92 2.73 4.51
CA MET A 163 -6.15 1.78 3.41
C MET A 163 -7.64 1.68 3.09
N ARG A 164 -8.01 1.35 1.85
CA ARG A 164 -9.40 1.06 1.48
C ARG A 164 -9.72 -0.42 1.71
N HIS A 165 -10.93 -0.69 2.16
CA HIS A 165 -11.48 -2.02 2.25
C HIS A 165 -12.11 -2.42 0.91
N LEU A 166 -11.61 -3.49 0.30
CA LEU A 166 -12.07 -3.99 -0.99
C LEU A 166 -13.31 -4.88 -0.82
N GLU A 167 -14.46 -4.24 -0.59
CA GLU A 167 -15.78 -4.87 -0.46
C GLU A 167 -15.82 -6.06 0.52
N ALA A 168 -16.73 -7.03 0.36
CA ALA A 168 -16.87 -8.21 1.22
C ALA A 168 -15.67 -9.20 1.20
N SER A 169 -14.49 -8.82 0.66
CA SER A 169 -13.30 -9.69 0.64
C SER A 169 -12.60 -9.72 1.99
N GLY A 170 -12.77 -8.68 2.80
CA GLY A 170 -11.99 -8.50 4.02
C GLY A 170 -10.57 -8.00 3.78
N ILE A 171 -10.22 -7.68 2.53
CA ILE A 171 -8.88 -7.22 2.15
C ILE A 171 -8.83 -5.70 2.25
N TRP A 172 -7.79 -5.20 2.89
CA TRP A 172 -7.43 -3.80 2.92
C TRP A 172 -6.28 -3.56 1.97
N GLU A 173 -6.36 -2.52 1.16
CA GLU A 173 -5.37 -2.25 0.13
C GLU A 173 -5.03 -0.74 0.01
N LEU A 174 -3.77 -0.45 -0.32
CA LEU A 174 -3.30 0.88 -0.67
C LEU A 174 -2.03 0.79 -1.52
N PHE A 175 -1.97 1.56 -2.61
CA PHE A 175 -0.73 1.84 -3.33
C PHE A 175 -0.08 3.10 -2.77
N VAL A 176 1.18 3.02 -2.36
CA VAL A 176 1.95 4.17 -1.85
C VAL A 176 3.10 4.46 -2.82
N PRO A 177 3.03 5.58 -3.56
CA PRO A 177 4.12 6.06 -4.41
C PRO A 177 5.41 6.35 -3.63
N GLY A 178 6.54 6.18 -4.28
CA GLY A 178 7.87 6.53 -3.73
C GLY A 178 8.44 5.53 -2.72
N VAL A 179 7.65 4.54 -2.28
CA VAL A 179 8.17 3.41 -1.50
C VAL A 179 8.97 2.47 -2.39
N THR A 180 10.09 1.96 -1.86
CA THR A 180 11.03 1.09 -2.58
C THR A 180 11.34 -0.19 -1.81
N ASP A 181 11.98 -1.15 -2.48
CA ASP A 181 12.60 -2.29 -1.82
C ASP A 181 13.53 -1.84 -0.68
N GLY A 182 13.58 -2.63 0.38
CA GLY A 182 14.33 -2.36 1.60
C GLY A 182 13.59 -1.49 2.62
N ASN A 183 12.51 -0.80 2.26
CA ASN A 183 11.71 -0.06 3.24
C ASN A 183 11.06 -1.01 4.25
N ARG A 184 11.12 -0.63 5.53
CA ARG A 184 10.47 -1.35 6.61
C ARG A 184 9.07 -0.84 6.81
N TYR A 185 8.15 -1.74 7.12
CA TYR A 185 6.75 -1.41 7.32
C TYR A 185 6.03 -2.37 8.27
N LYS A 186 4.85 -1.95 8.70
CA LYS A 186 3.83 -2.72 9.41
C LYS A 186 2.44 -2.26 9.00
N PHE A 187 1.44 -3.09 9.30
CA PHE A 187 0.05 -2.68 9.30
C PHE A 187 -0.36 -2.20 10.70
N GLN A 188 -0.89 -0.98 10.78
CA GLN A 188 -1.64 -0.54 11.96
C GLN A 188 -3.09 -0.99 11.74
N VAL A 189 -3.61 -1.86 12.62
CA VAL A 189 -4.94 -2.44 12.49
C VAL A 189 -5.78 -1.97 13.67
N LEU A 190 -6.93 -1.33 13.39
CA LEU A 190 -7.92 -0.99 14.39
C LEU A 190 -8.85 -2.19 14.58
N GLY A 191 -8.71 -2.85 15.72
CA GLY A 191 -9.58 -3.98 16.06
C GLY A 191 -11.04 -3.54 16.24
N HIS A 192 -11.96 -4.52 16.20
CA HIS A 192 -13.37 -4.30 16.55
C HIS A 192 -13.53 -3.75 17.98
N ASP A 193 -12.59 -4.07 18.86
CA ASP A 193 -12.47 -3.55 20.23
C ASP A 193 -12.04 -2.07 20.31
N GLY A 194 -11.77 -1.42 19.17
CA GLY A 194 -11.35 -0.02 19.11
C GLY A 194 -9.87 0.20 19.46
N ILE A 195 -9.06 -0.86 19.55
CA ILE A 195 -7.64 -0.76 19.91
C ILE A 195 -6.77 -0.91 18.66
N TRP A 196 -5.91 0.08 18.42
CA TRP A 196 -4.88 0.04 17.38
C TRP A 196 -3.76 -0.92 17.77
N ARG A 197 -3.37 -1.79 16.83
CA ARG A 197 -2.24 -2.71 17.00
C ARG A 197 -1.36 -2.68 15.77
N GLN A 198 -0.05 -2.69 15.98
CA GLN A 198 0.91 -2.85 14.90
C GLN A 198 1.14 -4.34 14.64
N LYS A 199 1.07 -4.76 13.38
CA LYS A 199 1.25 -6.13 12.94
C LYS A 199 2.28 -6.17 11.82
N ALA A 200 3.20 -7.13 11.91
CA ALA A 200 3.98 -7.54 10.76
C ALA A 200 3.01 -8.08 9.69
N ASP A 201 3.39 -7.93 8.43
CA ASP A 201 2.65 -8.49 7.31
C ASP A 201 2.62 -10.03 7.39
N PRO A 202 1.44 -10.67 7.41
CA PRO A 202 1.31 -12.12 7.31
C PRO A 202 1.95 -12.71 6.04
N CYS A 203 2.06 -11.93 4.98
CA CYS A 203 2.64 -12.30 3.68
C CYS A 203 4.01 -11.65 3.43
N ALA A 204 4.76 -11.32 4.49
CA ALA A 204 6.07 -10.69 4.34
C ALA A 204 7.08 -11.58 3.57
N PHE A 205 7.68 -11.06 2.49
CA PHE A 205 8.77 -11.74 1.77
C PHE A 205 10.13 -11.61 2.45
N ALA A 206 10.30 -10.56 3.25
CA ALA A 206 11.49 -10.34 4.06
C ALA A 206 11.11 -9.68 5.39
N THR A 207 11.94 -9.89 6.40
CA THR A 207 11.76 -9.32 7.74
C THR A 207 13.07 -8.74 8.24
N GLU A 208 12.99 -7.82 9.19
CA GLU A 208 14.18 -7.46 9.97
C GLU A 208 14.72 -8.66 10.77
N ILE A 209 15.99 -8.57 11.14
CA ILE A 209 16.66 -9.57 11.97
C ILE A 209 16.08 -9.50 13.40
N PRO A 210 15.67 -10.62 14.01
CA PRO A 210 15.24 -10.65 15.41
C PRO A 210 16.27 -10.01 16.36
N PRO A 211 15.83 -9.29 17.42
CA PRO A 211 14.46 -9.25 17.97
C PRO A 211 13.53 -8.23 17.31
N ALA A 212 13.98 -7.53 16.27
CA ALA A 212 13.09 -6.65 15.50
C ALA A 212 12.00 -7.46 14.79
N ASN A 213 10.87 -6.82 14.50
CA ASN A 213 9.67 -7.48 13.99
C ASN A 213 8.93 -6.69 12.92
N ASN A 214 9.65 -5.82 12.19
CA ASN A 214 9.09 -5.16 11.02
C ASN A 214 9.21 -6.06 9.79
N SER A 215 8.23 -5.96 8.91
CA SER A 215 8.31 -6.51 7.56
C SER A 215 9.16 -5.60 6.69
N VAL A 216 9.80 -6.15 5.66
CA VAL A 216 10.65 -5.41 4.72
C VAL A 216 10.10 -5.62 3.31
N VAL A 217 9.91 -4.54 2.56
CA VAL A 217 9.56 -4.63 1.13
C VAL A 217 10.72 -5.31 0.40
N PHE A 218 10.45 -6.38 -0.33
CA PHE A 218 11.49 -7.13 -1.01
C PHE A 218 10.98 -7.74 -2.31
N THR A 219 11.69 -7.45 -3.39
CA THR A 219 11.50 -8.08 -4.69
C THR A 219 12.73 -8.93 -5.01
N SER A 220 12.54 -10.22 -5.27
CA SER A 220 13.65 -11.09 -5.64
C SER A 220 14.14 -10.79 -7.06
N SER A 221 15.45 -10.64 -7.23
CA SER A 221 16.11 -10.53 -8.52
C SER A 221 17.02 -11.73 -8.81
N TYR A 222 16.85 -12.84 -8.08
CA TYR A 222 17.73 -14.01 -8.18
C TYR A 222 17.54 -14.74 -9.51
N GLN A 223 18.64 -15.04 -10.20
CA GLN A 223 18.66 -15.81 -11.44
C GLN A 223 19.04 -17.26 -11.14
N TRP A 224 18.07 -18.16 -11.29
CA TRP A 224 18.26 -19.59 -11.08
C TRP A 224 19.13 -20.24 -12.17
N GLN A 225 19.94 -21.23 -11.78
CA GLN A 225 20.86 -21.97 -12.66
C GLN A 225 20.67 -23.48 -12.57
N ASP A 226 19.54 -23.95 -12.03
CA ASP A 226 19.25 -25.33 -11.68
C ASP A 226 18.23 -26.00 -12.62
N SER A 227 18.09 -25.51 -13.85
CA SER A 227 17.12 -26.02 -14.84
C SER A 227 17.27 -27.52 -15.08
N THR A 228 18.50 -28.00 -15.32
CA THR A 228 18.80 -29.43 -15.51
C THR A 228 18.36 -30.29 -14.31
N TRP A 229 18.50 -29.75 -13.09
CA TRP A 229 18.07 -30.43 -11.87
C TRP A 229 16.54 -30.51 -11.78
N LEU A 230 15.84 -29.41 -12.06
CA LEU A 230 14.37 -29.37 -12.04
C LEU A 230 13.76 -30.29 -13.10
N GLU A 231 14.32 -30.34 -14.31
CA GLU A 231 13.91 -31.27 -15.37
C GLU A 231 14.06 -32.72 -14.94
N LYS A 232 15.21 -33.08 -14.35
CA LYS A 232 15.43 -34.42 -13.82
C LYS A 232 14.43 -34.75 -12.71
N ARG A 233 14.17 -33.80 -11.80
CA ARG A 233 13.23 -33.97 -10.68
C ARG A 233 11.79 -34.20 -11.17
N ALA A 234 11.34 -33.46 -12.18
CA ALA A 234 9.97 -33.58 -12.72
C ALA A 234 9.69 -34.96 -13.34
N ASN A 235 10.73 -35.65 -13.83
CA ASN A 235 10.63 -36.95 -14.47
C ASN A 235 11.03 -38.12 -13.57
N ALA A 236 11.51 -37.87 -12.34
CA ALA A 236 11.98 -38.90 -11.44
C ALA A 236 10.84 -39.46 -10.57
N ASP A 237 10.86 -40.78 -10.34
CA ASP A 237 10.01 -41.43 -9.34
C ASP A 237 10.70 -41.37 -7.97
N ALA A 238 10.38 -40.33 -7.19
CA ALA A 238 11.05 -40.06 -5.91
C ALA A 238 10.90 -41.21 -4.88
N PRO A 239 9.73 -41.87 -4.71
CA PRO A 239 9.56 -43.02 -3.82
C PRO A 239 10.46 -44.24 -4.10
N THR A 240 10.87 -44.46 -5.35
CA THR A 240 11.69 -45.62 -5.74
C THR A 240 13.16 -45.27 -5.98
N SER A 241 13.51 -43.99 -5.86
CA SER A 241 14.87 -43.47 -6.02
C SER A 241 15.68 -43.59 -4.71
N PRO A 242 17.02 -43.77 -4.80
CA PRO A 242 17.86 -43.79 -3.60
C PRO A 242 17.81 -42.43 -2.89
N MET A 243 17.53 -42.45 -1.58
CA MET A 243 17.42 -41.25 -0.75
C MET A 243 18.17 -41.45 0.57
N SER A 244 19.16 -40.59 0.82
CA SER A 244 19.86 -40.48 2.10
C SER A 244 19.84 -39.00 2.51
N ILE A 245 19.18 -38.70 3.61
CA ILE A 245 18.93 -37.32 4.06
C ILE A 245 19.90 -37.00 5.20
N TYR A 246 20.64 -35.91 5.05
CA TYR A 246 21.41 -35.29 6.13
C TYR A 246 20.63 -34.10 6.69
N GLU A 247 20.03 -34.27 7.86
CA GLU A 247 19.26 -33.23 8.53
C GLU A 247 20.19 -32.18 9.16
N VAL A 248 19.88 -30.89 8.96
CA VAL A 248 20.73 -29.76 9.38
C VAL A 248 19.90 -28.64 10.00
N HIS A 249 20.31 -28.17 11.19
CA HIS A 249 19.85 -26.89 11.73
C HIS A 249 20.82 -25.77 11.33
N LEU A 250 20.41 -24.91 10.39
CA LEU A 250 21.27 -23.87 9.80
C LEU A 250 21.91 -22.95 10.85
N GLY A 251 21.18 -22.58 11.90
CA GLY A 251 21.66 -21.64 12.92
C GLY A 251 22.70 -22.19 13.89
N SER A 252 22.96 -23.50 13.90
CA SER A 252 23.91 -24.13 14.84
C SER A 252 24.86 -25.14 14.21
N TRP A 253 24.71 -25.43 12.91
CA TRP A 253 25.52 -26.45 12.23
C TRP A 253 27.01 -26.11 12.26
N ARG A 254 27.34 -24.85 11.99
CA ARG A 254 28.70 -24.33 12.12
C ARG A 254 28.64 -22.85 12.49
N ILE A 255 28.97 -22.56 13.74
CA ILE A 255 29.15 -21.19 14.23
C ILE A 255 30.56 -20.75 13.82
N GLY A 256 30.68 -19.58 13.19
CA GLY A 256 31.94 -19.03 12.68
C GLY A 256 31.93 -17.52 12.68
#